data_AF-A0A1G0G328-F1
#
_entry.id   AF-A0A1G0G328-F1
#
_cell.length_a   1.000
_cell.length_b   1.000
_cell.length_c   1.000
_cell.angle_alpha   90.00
_cell.angle_beta   90.00
_cell.angle_gamma   90.00
#
_symmetry.space_group_name_H-M   'P 1'
#
loop_
_entity.id
_entity.type
_entity.pdbx_description
1 polymer ?
#
loop_
_entity_poly.entity_id
_entity_poly.type
_entity_poly.pdbx_seq_one_letter_code
_entity_poly.pdbx_strand_id
1 'polypeptide(L)'
;MGITFFNDQEFLIKGLVLNLSFSDISEVSRELETALDFERIYSETGEIVLHNDTISKDLFIRLFQSDTAQSLSEDHLVIFYLNNAARFHELCKRLKLAGAKQVTAFNPYWDDFGSTFIIANKFRLVLCPGNYPGYRARIAAPTSDLEQVKSNLTHHLGLKCIDDFENHRGFDGVMMASRAPIDCHLEFTYCHHEKLPVYYDCSHQVSFLLEEPLPDLMKPMDSYYKFDFIRPDTALARACLSIKPIQ
;
A
#
# COMPACT_ATOMS: atom_id res chain seq x y z
N MET A 1 13.35 -28.12 -3.78
CA MET A 1 13.88 -28.16 -2.39
C MET A 1 12.87 -27.38 -1.56
N GLY A 2 12.14 -28.09 -0.68
CA GLY A 2 10.86 -27.65 -0.12
C GLY A 2 10.97 -26.39 0.74
N ILE A 3 10.11 -25.42 0.44
CA ILE A 3 9.94 -24.19 1.21
C ILE A 3 8.99 -24.51 2.36
N THR A 4 9.41 -24.10 3.55
CA THR A 4 8.83 -24.39 4.86
C THR A 4 7.35 -24.02 4.89
N PHE A 5 6.53 -24.98 5.30
CA PHE A 5 5.13 -24.77 5.61
C PHE A 5 5.03 -23.91 6.86
N PHE A 6 4.28 -22.80 6.78
CA PHE A 6 3.84 -22.05 7.94
C PHE A 6 2.79 -22.89 8.68
N ASN A 7 3.26 -23.85 9.48
CA ASN A 7 2.45 -24.41 10.55
C ASN A 7 2.39 -23.37 11.67
N ASP A 8 1.28 -22.64 11.74
CA ASP A 8 0.75 -21.94 12.92
C ASP A 8 1.65 -20.91 13.66
N GLN A 9 2.81 -20.52 13.13
CA GLN A 9 3.57 -19.40 13.70
C GLN A 9 2.96 -18.06 13.24
N GLU A 10 2.16 -17.45 14.12
CA GLU A 10 1.65 -16.09 13.91
C GLU A 10 2.75 -15.07 14.22
N PHE A 11 3.37 -14.50 13.18
CA PHE A 11 4.18 -13.30 13.33
C PHE A 11 3.25 -12.10 13.51
N LEU A 12 3.45 -11.32 14.57
CA LEU A 12 2.67 -10.12 14.76
C LEU A 12 3.14 -9.01 13.82
N ILE A 13 2.37 -8.79 12.76
CA ILE A 13 2.53 -7.65 11.87
C ILE A 13 1.98 -6.41 12.59
N LYS A 14 2.78 -5.34 12.64
CA LYS A 14 2.42 -4.04 13.22
C LYS A 14 2.06 -2.98 12.19
N GLY A 15 2.25 -3.30 10.91
CA GLY A 15 1.88 -2.42 9.82
C GLY A 15 2.48 -2.84 8.49
N LEU A 16 2.12 -2.08 7.46
CA LEU A 16 2.65 -2.21 6.11
C LEU A 16 3.49 -0.98 5.79
N VAL A 17 4.61 -1.21 5.12
CA VAL A 17 5.43 -0.15 4.54
C VAL A 17 5.31 -0.24 3.03
N LEU A 18 4.66 0.75 2.42
CA LEU A 18 4.63 0.90 0.97
C LEU A 18 5.96 1.51 0.50
N ASN A 19 6.75 0.75 -0.24
CA ASN A 19 8.04 1.17 -0.75
C ASN A 19 7.88 1.71 -2.18
N LEU A 20 8.18 2.99 -2.36
CA LEU A 20 8.14 3.67 -3.65
C LEU A 20 9.53 4.22 -3.98
N SER A 21 9.98 3.97 -5.20
CA SER A 21 11.29 4.42 -5.67
C SER A 21 11.16 5.41 -6.81
N PHE A 22 11.91 6.51 -6.76
CA PHE A 22 11.90 7.54 -7.79
C PHE A 22 13.29 8.16 -7.94
N SER A 23 13.59 8.75 -9.10
CA SER A 23 14.85 9.47 -9.32
C SER A 23 14.99 10.71 -8.43
N ASP A 24 13.86 11.33 -8.06
CA ASP A 24 13.77 12.41 -7.08
C ASP A 24 12.55 12.15 -6.20
N ILE A 25 12.79 12.03 -4.89
CA ILE A 25 11.77 11.77 -3.86
C ILE A 25 11.31 13.06 -3.16
N SER A 26 11.97 14.20 -3.41
CA SER A 26 11.75 15.45 -2.69
C SER A 26 10.40 16.07 -3.00
N GLU A 27 9.97 16.00 -4.27
CA GLU A 27 8.66 16.50 -4.69
C GLU A 27 7.53 15.66 -4.09
N VAL A 28 7.66 14.33 -4.14
CA VAL A 28 6.71 13.39 -3.56
C VAL A 28 6.56 13.61 -2.06
N SER A 29 7.69 13.68 -1.34
CA SER A 29 7.70 13.91 0.10
C SER A 29 7.02 15.22 0.46
N ARG A 30 7.39 16.32 -0.21
CA ARG A 30 6.81 17.65 0.03
C ARG A 30 5.30 17.67 -0.20
N GLU A 31 4.81 17.03 -1.26
CA GLU A 31 3.39 17.01 -1.55
C GLU A 31 2.61 16.23 -0.49
N LEU A 32 3.11 15.06 -0.06
CA LEU A 32 2.49 14.29 1.03
C LEU A 32 2.52 15.04 2.37
N GLU A 33 3.65 15.68 2.71
CA GLU A 33 3.80 16.45 3.95
C GLU A 33 2.86 17.67 3.98
N THR A 34 2.80 18.44 2.89
CA THR A 34 2.03 19.70 2.87
C THR A 34 0.55 19.52 2.56
N ALA A 35 0.19 18.60 1.66
CA ALA A 35 -1.19 18.43 1.23
C ALA A 35 -1.97 17.48 2.14
N LEU A 36 -1.29 16.49 2.72
CA LEU A 36 -1.92 15.41 3.47
C LEU A 36 -1.39 15.28 4.91
N ASP A 37 -0.61 16.22 5.42
CA ASP A 37 -0.06 16.23 6.79
C ASP A 37 0.73 14.96 7.15
N PHE A 38 1.43 14.36 6.18
CA PHE A 38 2.37 13.29 6.52
C PHE A 38 3.54 13.87 7.29
N GLU A 39 3.93 13.19 8.36
CA GLU A 39 5.13 13.50 9.13
C GLU A 39 6.31 12.65 8.66
N ARG A 40 7.48 13.27 8.60
CA ARG A 40 8.73 12.56 8.34
C ARG A 40 9.24 11.91 9.62
N ILE A 41 9.06 10.60 9.73
CA ILE A 41 9.44 9.83 10.92
C ILE A 41 10.85 9.25 10.82
N TYR A 42 11.40 9.17 9.59
CA TYR A 42 12.76 8.72 9.33
C TYR A 42 13.31 9.41 8.08
N SER A 43 14.61 9.72 8.10
CA SER A 43 15.31 10.31 6.96
C SER A 43 16.79 9.94 7.00
N GLU A 44 17.28 9.40 5.89
CA GLU A 44 18.70 9.22 5.60
C GLU A 44 19.00 9.69 4.17
N THR A 45 20.26 9.61 3.74
CA THR A 45 20.63 10.07 2.40
C THR A 45 19.93 9.21 1.35
N GLY A 46 19.04 9.82 0.57
CA GLY A 46 18.28 9.13 -0.48
C GLY A 46 17.10 8.30 0.04
N GLU A 47 16.70 8.43 1.31
CA GLU A 47 15.61 7.64 1.89
C GLU A 47 14.79 8.44 2.91
N ILE A 48 13.47 8.33 2.83
CA ILE A 48 12.50 9.01 3.70
C ILE A 48 11.39 8.01 4.06
N VAL A 49 10.96 7.99 5.33
CA VAL A 49 9.69 7.35 5.71
C VAL A 49 8.72 8.40 6.26
N LEU A 50 7.50 8.33 5.74
CA LEU A 50 6.39 9.21 6.03
C LEU A 50 5.27 8.42 6.73
N HIS A 51 4.62 9.06 7.69
CA HIS A 51 3.47 8.50 8.41
C HIS A 51 2.39 9.55 8.66
N ASN A 52 1.13 9.13 8.73
CA ASN A 52 0.03 9.99 9.16
C ASN A 52 -0.97 9.16 9.97
N ASP A 53 -0.90 9.26 11.29
CA ASP A 53 -1.72 8.50 12.23
C ASP A 53 -3.21 8.89 12.24
N THR A 54 -3.55 10.07 11.72
CA THR A 54 -4.94 10.52 11.57
C THR A 54 -5.60 9.99 10.29
N ILE A 55 -4.81 9.55 9.31
CA ILE A 55 -5.28 8.93 8.07
C ILE A 55 -5.24 7.39 8.19
N SER A 56 -4.11 6.80 8.59
CA SER A 56 -3.95 5.37 8.86
C SER A 56 -2.81 5.16 9.85
N LYS A 57 -3.09 4.38 10.90
CA LYS A 57 -2.14 4.10 11.99
C LYS A 57 -1.04 3.15 11.53
N ASP A 58 -1.38 2.21 10.66
CA ASP A 58 -0.53 1.06 10.37
C ASP A 58 0.03 1.05 8.94
N LEU A 59 -0.24 2.08 8.12
CA LEU A 59 0.39 2.26 6.81
C LEU A 59 1.48 3.35 6.85
N PHE A 60 2.68 2.97 6.44
CA PHE A 60 3.83 3.85 6.26
C PHE A 60 4.18 3.97 4.78
N ILE A 61 4.65 5.14 4.34
CA ILE A 61 5.14 5.34 2.98
C ILE A 61 6.66 5.55 3.04
N ARG A 62 7.42 4.61 2.48
CA ARG A 62 8.87 4.72 2.31
C ARG A 62 9.16 5.20 0.90
N LEU A 63 9.86 6.31 0.79
CA LEU A 63 10.40 6.85 -0.45
C LEU A 63 11.91 6.61 -0.47
N PHE A 64 12.44 6.05 -1.55
CA PHE A 64 13.89 5.91 -1.72
C PHE A 64 14.33 6.26 -3.14
N GLN A 65 15.50 6.89 -3.24
CA GLN A 65 16.01 7.37 -4.51
C GLN A 65 16.57 6.21 -5.34
N SER A 66 16.13 6.10 -6.59
CA SER A 66 16.60 5.07 -7.53
C SER A 66 16.53 5.55 -8.97
N ASP A 67 17.59 5.29 -9.73
CA ASP A 67 17.67 5.56 -11.18
C ASP A 67 16.99 4.46 -12.01
N THR A 68 16.55 3.37 -11.39
CA THR A 68 15.96 2.19 -12.05
C THR A 68 14.48 2.01 -11.70
N ALA A 69 13.83 3.07 -11.23
CA ALA A 69 12.42 3.05 -10.81
C ALA A 69 11.50 2.56 -11.93
N GLN A 70 10.67 1.57 -11.61
CA GLN A 70 9.67 1.04 -12.53
C GLN A 70 8.42 1.91 -12.52
N SER A 71 7.82 2.11 -13.70
CA SER A 71 6.55 2.84 -13.80
C SER A 71 5.41 2.01 -13.22
N LEU A 72 4.66 2.60 -12.31
CA LEU A 72 3.41 2.04 -11.82
C LEU A 72 2.32 2.19 -12.89
N SER A 73 1.51 1.14 -13.08
CA SER A 73 0.32 1.24 -13.93
C SER A 73 -0.77 2.11 -13.31
N GLU A 74 -1.81 2.28 -14.10
CA GLU A 74 -2.99 3.05 -13.78
C GLU A 74 -3.81 2.52 -12.59
N ASP A 75 -3.68 1.23 -12.30
CA ASP A 75 -4.42 0.49 -11.25
C ASP A 75 -3.58 0.24 -9.99
N HIS A 76 -2.37 0.81 -9.94
CA HIS A 76 -1.59 0.89 -8.71
C HIS A 76 -2.08 2.06 -7.89
N LEU A 77 -2.85 1.76 -6.84
CA LEU A 77 -3.48 2.77 -6.02
C LEU A 77 -3.05 2.65 -4.56
N VAL A 78 -2.92 3.81 -3.91
CA VAL A 78 -2.97 3.93 -2.45
C VAL A 78 -4.30 4.57 -2.11
N ILE A 79 -5.16 3.85 -1.40
CA ILE A 79 -6.50 4.32 -1.05
C ILE A 79 -6.56 4.64 0.43
N PHE A 80 -7.14 5.78 0.78
CA PHE A 80 -7.43 6.18 2.16
C PHE A 80 -8.93 6.33 2.42
N TYR A 81 -9.45 5.56 3.38
CA TYR A 81 -10.82 5.62 3.89
C TYR A 81 -10.93 6.62 5.03
N LEU A 82 -11.45 7.79 4.73
CA LEU A 82 -11.49 8.90 5.68
C LEU A 82 -12.64 8.78 6.68
N ASN A 83 -13.70 8.03 6.33
CA ASN A 83 -14.95 7.93 7.12
C ASN A 83 -15.45 9.32 7.58
N ASN A 84 -15.27 10.33 6.73
CA ASN A 84 -15.56 11.71 7.03
C ASN A 84 -15.61 12.52 5.73
N ALA A 85 -16.82 12.90 5.32
CA ALA A 85 -17.04 13.65 4.07
C ALA A 85 -16.42 15.06 4.11
N ALA A 86 -16.43 15.73 5.27
CA ALA A 86 -15.83 17.06 5.40
C ALA A 86 -14.31 16.99 5.24
N ARG A 87 -13.67 16.04 5.92
CA ARG A 87 -12.22 15.77 5.77
C ARG A 87 -11.87 15.35 4.35
N PHE A 88 -12.71 14.55 3.70
CA PHE A 88 -12.54 14.20 2.29
C PHE A 88 -12.50 15.43 1.38
N HIS A 89 -13.47 16.34 1.49
CA HIS A 89 -13.49 17.56 0.68
C HIS A 89 -12.33 18.50 1.00
N GLU A 90 -11.95 18.61 2.27
CA GLU A 90 -10.80 19.38 2.72
C GLU A 90 -9.50 18.86 2.07
N LEU A 91 -9.19 17.57 2.23
CA LEU A 91 -7.96 16.96 1.70
C LEU A 91 -7.94 16.98 0.17
N CYS A 92 -9.08 16.77 -0.50
CA CYS A 92 -9.19 16.94 -1.95
C CYS A 92 -8.83 18.37 -2.39
N LYS A 93 -9.31 19.39 -1.66
CA LYS A 93 -8.98 20.80 -1.96
C LYS A 93 -7.50 21.07 -1.74
N ARG A 94 -6.92 20.55 -0.66
CA ARG A 94 -5.50 20.72 -0.32
C ARG A 94 -4.58 20.09 -1.37
N LEU A 95 -4.87 18.86 -1.80
CA LEU A 95 -4.16 18.20 -2.90
C LEU A 95 -4.18 19.07 -4.17
N LYS A 96 -5.34 19.58 -4.58
CA LYS A 96 -5.44 20.47 -5.75
C LYS A 96 -4.61 21.75 -5.59
N LEU A 97 -4.62 22.36 -4.41
CA LEU A 97 -3.84 23.57 -4.12
C LEU A 97 -2.34 23.31 -4.08
N ALA A 98 -1.93 22.11 -3.67
CA ALA A 98 -0.54 21.66 -3.69
C ALA A 98 -0.03 21.29 -5.09
N GLY A 99 -0.91 21.23 -6.08
CA GLY A 99 -0.56 20.92 -7.47
C GLY A 99 -0.84 19.47 -7.88
N ALA A 100 -1.37 18.63 -6.99
CA ALA A 100 -1.75 17.26 -7.30
C ALA A 100 -2.81 17.24 -8.41
N LYS A 101 -2.59 16.44 -9.45
CA LYS A 101 -3.52 16.34 -10.57
C LYS A 101 -4.65 15.38 -10.23
N GLN A 102 -5.88 15.88 -10.09
CA GLN A 102 -7.05 15.02 -10.08
C GLN A 102 -7.26 14.42 -11.47
N VAL A 103 -7.48 13.11 -11.55
CA VAL A 103 -7.69 12.38 -12.80
C VAL A 103 -8.91 11.48 -12.72
N THR A 104 -9.48 11.14 -13.88
CA THR A 104 -10.45 10.05 -14.01
C THR A 104 -9.80 8.75 -13.55
N ALA A 105 -10.52 7.98 -12.73
CA ALA A 105 -10.04 6.70 -12.25
C ALA A 105 -9.99 5.66 -13.37
N PHE A 106 -9.00 4.78 -13.32
CA PHE A 106 -8.91 3.65 -14.24
C PHE A 106 -10.04 2.64 -14.02
N ASN A 107 -10.27 2.27 -12.76
CA ASN A 107 -11.51 1.64 -12.33
C ASN A 107 -12.55 2.75 -12.02
N PRO A 108 -13.63 2.89 -12.83
CA PRO A 108 -14.59 3.99 -12.69
C PRO A 108 -15.36 3.97 -11.36
N TYR A 109 -15.26 2.90 -10.56
CA TYR A 109 -15.78 2.89 -9.20
C TYR A 109 -15.26 4.08 -8.38
N TRP A 110 -13.97 4.42 -8.51
CA TRP A 110 -13.38 5.48 -7.70
C TRP A 110 -13.81 6.90 -8.10
N ASP A 111 -14.41 7.09 -9.28
CA ASP A 111 -15.02 8.37 -9.64
C ASP A 111 -16.39 8.58 -8.95
N ASP A 112 -17.10 7.49 -8.63
CA ASP A 112 -18.39 7.55 -7.93
C ASP A 112 -18.23 7.56 -6.41
N PHE A 113 -17.21 6.87 -5.90
CA PHE A 113 -17.03 6.61 -4.47
C PHE A 113 -15.79 7.27 -3.86
N GLY A 114 -15.05 8.07 -4.63
CA GLY A 114 -13.85 8.73 -4.15
C GLY A 114 -13.34 9.82 -5.09
N SER A 115 -12.03 10.06 -5.04
CA SER A 115 -11.35 10.94 -5.99
C SER A 115 -9.89 10.50 -6.15
N THR A 116 -9.48 10.29 -7.39
CA THR A 116 -8.13 9.84 -7.75
C THR A 116 -7.23 11.03 -8.06
N PHE A 117 -6.04 11.05 -7.46
CA PHE A 117 -5.01 12.05 -7.65
C PHE A 117 -3.71 11.39 -8.07
N ILE A 118 -2.92 12.06 -8.92
CA ILE A 118 -1.53 11.71 -9.17
C ILE A 118 -0.66 12.60 -8.29
N ILE A 119 0.07 11.97 -7.37
CA ILE A 119 0.97 12.65 -6.44
C ILE A 119 2.32 12.87 -7.12
N ALA A 120 2.76 14.12 -7.23
CA ALA A 120 4.04 14.52 -7.84
C ALA A 120 4.32 13.88 -9.22
N ASN A 121 3.28 13.61 -10.00
CA ASN A 121 3.36 12.87 -11.28
C ASN A 121 3.98 11.46 -11.17
N LYS A 122 3.95 10.84 -9.98
CA LYS A 122 4.64 9.57 -9.70
C LYS A 122 3.73 8.38 -9.46
N PHE A 123 2.72 8.51 -8.59
CA PHE A 123 1.82 7.41 -8.23
C PHE A 123 0.40 7.91 -7.98
N ARG A 124 -0.57 6.99 -7.96
CA ARG A 124 -1.98 7.32 -7.77
C ARG A 124 -2.43 7.10 -6.34
N LEU A 125 -3.13 8.09 -5.82
CA LEU A 125 -3.72 8.09 -4.50
C LEU A 125 -5.22 8.35 -4.63
N VAL A 126 -6.03 7.55 -3.95
CA VAL A 126 -7.48 7.73 -3.88
C VAL A 126 -7.88 8.16 -2.48
N LEU A 127 -8.63 9.25 -2.38
CA LEU A 127 -9.34 9.60 -1.15
C LEU A 127 -10.78 9.10 -1.26
N CYS A 128 -11.25 8.38 -0.24
CA CYS A 128 -12.60 7.86 -0.16
C CYS A 128 -13.29 8.40 1.11
N PRO A 129 -14.45 9.07 1.01
CA PRO A 129 -15.21 9.51 2.18
C PRO A 129 -15.91 8.35 2.90
N GLY A 130 -16.06 7.21 2.21
CA GLY A 130 -16.73 6.02 2.70
C GLY A 130 -16.04 5.37 3.91
N ASN A 131 -16.81 4.54 4.60
CA ASN A 131 -16.36 3.79 5.76
C ASN A 131 -16.18 2.32 5.37
N TYR A 132 -15.00 1.77 5.60
CA TYR A 132 -14.75 0.34 5.54
C TYR A 132 -14.41 -0.12 6.97
N PRO A 133 -15.33 -0.80 7.69
CA PRO A 133 -15.15 -1.08 9.12
C PRO A 133 -13.81 -1.75 9.43
N GLY A 134 -13.03 -1.12 10.31
CA GLY A 134 -11.73 -1.64 10.75
C GLY A 134 -10.55 -1.29 9.84
N TYR A 135 -10.76 -0.72 8.65
CA TYR A 135 -9.67 -0.33 7.76
C TYR A 135 -9.73 1.14 7.35
N ARG A 136 -8.55 1.72 7.26
CA ARG A 136 -8.28 3.12 6.98
C ARG A 136 -7.45 3.31 5.72
N ALA A 137 -6.65 2.31 5.34
CA ALA A 137 -5.90 2.35 4.09
C ALA A 137 -5.96 1.03 3.32
N ARG A 138 -5.73 1.10 2.01
CA ARG A 138 -5.59 -0.06 1.13
C ARG A 138 -4.50 0.21 0.10
N ILE A 139 -3.67 -0.79 -0.14
CA ILE A 139 -2.71 -0.80 -1.26
C ILE A 139 -3.30 -1.71 -2.34
N ALA A 140 -3.64 -1.16 -3.50
CA ALA A 140 -4.14 -1.93 -4.62
C ALA A 140 -3.07 -2.12 -5.70
N ALA A 141 -3.07 -3.28 -6.33
CA ALA A 141 -2.21 -3.57 -7.46
C ALA A 141 -2.86 -4.60 -8.41
N PRO A 142 -2.65 -4.51 -9.72
CA PRO A 142 -3.31 -5.39 -10.66
C PRO A 142 -2.59 -6.73 -10.81
N THR A 143 -3.34 -7.79 -11.13
CA THR A 143 -2.85 -9.15 -11.37
C THR A 143 -3.43 -9.72 -12.66
N SER A 144 -2.72 -10.67 -13.27
CA SER A 144 -3.27 -11.54 -14.31
C SER A 144 -3.87 -12.84 -13.75
N ASP A 145 -3.66 -13.12 -12.46
CA ASP A 145 -4.08 -14.36 -11.79
C ASP A 145 -4.43 -14.08 -10.31
N LEU A 146 -5.73 -13.94 -10.02
CA LEU A 146 -6.22 -13.67 -8.65
C LEU A 146 -6.05 -14.89 -7.73
N GLU A 147 -6.29 -16.09 -8.24
CA GLU A 147 -6.22 -17.33 -7.46
C GLU A 147 -4.78 -17.63 -7.04
N GLN A 148 -3.81 -17.42 -7.93
CA GLN A 148 -2.41 -17.58 -7.59
C GLN A 148 -1.96 -16.57 -6.53
N VAL A 149 -2.37 -15.31 -6.62
CA VAL A 149 -2.04 -14.29 -5.60
C VAL A 149 -2.65 -14.64 -4.26
N LYS A 150 -3.95 -14.95 -4.24
CA LYS A 150 -4.67 -15.37 -3.05
C LYS A 150 -4.01 -16.58 -2.40
N SER A 151 -3.71 -17.61 -3.20
CA SER A 151 -3.02 -18.81 -2.74
C SER A 151 -1.65 -18.49 -2.15
N ASN A 152 -0.80 -17.74 -2.86
CA ASN A 152 0.55 -17.42 -2.40
C ASN A 152 0.54 -16.63 -1.09
N LEU A 153 -0.31 -15.61 -0.98
CA LEU A 153 -0.41 -14.77 0.21
C LEU A 153 -0.96 -15.53 1.41
N THR A 154 -1.92 -16.42 1.20
CA THR A 154 -2.43 -17.27 2.28
C THR A 154 -1.40 -18.30 2.72
N HIS A 155 -0.75 -19.01 1.80
CA HIS A 155 0.19 -20.09 2.14
C HIS A 155 1.53 -19.59 2.68
N HIS A 156 2.04 -18.47 2.17
CA HIS A 156 3.38 -18.00 2.49
C HIS A 156 3.42 -16.80 3.46
N LEU A 157 2.33 -16.04 3.58
CA LEU A 157 2.27 -14.89 4.47
C LEU A 157 1.16 -15.02 5.53
N GLY A 158 0.37 -16.10 5.49
CA GLY A 158 -0.74 -16.33 6.42
C GLY A 158 -1.90 -15.34 6.29
N LEU A 159 -1.92 -14.52 5.23
CA LEU A 159 -2.96 -13.51 5.00
C LEU A 159 -4.31 -14.18 4.75
N LYS A 160 -5.37 -13.50 5.17
CA LYS A 160 -6.75 -13.94 4.98
C LYS A 160 -7.40 -13.14 3.85
N CYS A 161 -8.12 -13.84 2.98
CA CYS A 161 -9.09 -13.21 2.09
C CYS A 161 -10.25 -12.67 2.93
N ILE A 162 -10.41 -11.36 2.97
CA ILE A 162 -11.45 -10.69 3.76
C ILE A 162 -12.68 -10.32 2.93
N ASP A 163 -12.52 -10.22 1.61
CA ASP A 163 -13.57 -9.87 0.67
C ASP A 163 -13.15 -10.24 -0.76
N ASP A 164 -14.12 -10.38 -1.65
CA ASP A 164 -13.90 -10.61 -3.09
C ASP A 164 -15.10 -10.10 -3.91
N PHE A 165 -14.85 -9.81 -5.19
CA PHE A 165 -15.88 -9.39 -6.12
C PHE A 165 -15.58 -9.82 -7.55
N GLU A 166 -16.64 -9.95 -8.35
CA GLU A 166 -16.57 -10.31 -9.75
C GLU A 166 -17.32 -9.30 -10.63
N ASN A 167 -16.77 -9.04 -11.80
CA ASN A 167 -17.32 -8.21 -12.87
C ASN A 167 -17.86 -6.84 -12.39
N HIS A 168 -17.19 -6.25 -11.42
CA HIS A 168 -17.52 -4.94 -10.90
C HIS A 168 -16.90 -3.88 -11.81
N ARG A 169 -17.67 -3.48 -12.86
CA ARG A 169 -17.25 -2.53 -13.91
C ARG A 169 -16.07 -3.04 -14.75
N GLY A 170 -16.07 -4.35 -15.05
CA GLY A 170 -15.00 -4.99 -15.82
C GLY A 170 -13.77 -5.36 -14.98
N PHE A 171 -13.89 -5.35 -13.66
CA PHE A 171 -12.85 -5.80 -12.73
C PHE A 171 -13.36 -6.94 -11.86
N ASP A 172 -12.52 -7.94 -11.66
CA ASP A 172 -12.61 -8.85 -10.53
C ASP A 172 -11.58 -8.43 -9.48
N GLY A 173 -11.78 -8.78 -8.22
CA GLY A 173 -10.80 -8.47 -7.19
C GLY A 173 -10.90 -9.29 -5.93
N VAL A 174 -9.77 -9.37 -5.22
CA VAL A 174 -9.63 -10.04 -3.94
C VAL A 174 -8.95 -9.12 -2.93
N MET A 175 -9.48 -9.06 -1.72
CA MET A 175 -8.92 -8.26 -0.63
C MET A 175 -8.24 -9.18 0.38
N MET A 176 -6.96 -8.93 0.64
CA MET A 176 -6.11 -9.74 1.51
C MET A 176 -5.65 -8.91 2.71
N ALA A 177 -5.88 -9.39 3.92
CA ALA A 177 -5.50 -8.69 5.14
C ALA A 177 -4.70 -9.57 6.10
N SER A 178 -3.93 -8.91 6.96
CA SER A 178 -3.28 -9.54 8.10
C SER A 178 -4.32 -10.11 9.08
N ARG A 179 -3.94 -11.15 9.81
CA ARG A 179 -4.71 -11.62 10.97
C ARG A 179 -4.56 -10.69 12.17
N ALA A 180 -3.45 -9.96 12.24
CA ALA A 180 -3.24 -8.92 13.25
C ALA A 180 -4.19 -7.74 12.99
N PRO A 181 -4.67 -7.05 14.04
CA PRO A 181 -5.62 -5.95 13.91
C PRO A 181 -4.91 -4.66 13.47
N ILE A 182 -4.45 -4.62 12.21
CA ILE A 182 -3.92 -3.43 11.55
C ILE A 182 -5.00 -2.77 10.68
N ASP A 183 -4.95 -1.44 10.55
CA ASP A 183 -5.94 -0.67 9.81
C ASP A 183 -5.67 -0.53 8.31
N CYS A 184 -4.83 -1.40 7.75
CA CYS A 184 -4.55 -1.43 6.32
C CYS A 184 -4.52 -2.84 5.73
N HIS A 185 -4.87 -2.95 4.46
CA HIS A 185 -4.92 -4.22 3.74
C HIS A 185 -4.47 -4.08 2.27
N LEU A 186 -4.38 -5.23 1.60
CA LEU A 186 -4.02 -5.33 0.20
C LEU A 186 -5.26 -5.63 -0.64
N GLU A 187 -5.32 -5.10 -1.86
CA GLU A 187 -6.30 -5.49 -2.88
C GLU A 187 -5.56 -5.86 -4.16
N PHE A 188 -6.06 -6.90 -4.82
CA PHE A 188 -5.59 -7.28 -6.14
C PHE A 188 -6.73 -7.32 -7.11
N THR A 189 -6.53 -6.75 -8.29
CA THR A 189 -7.56 -6.56 -9.31
C THR A 189 -7.18 -7.21 -10.62
N TYR A 190 -8.13 -7.87 -11.26
CA TYR A 190 -8.00 -8.37 -12.63
C TYR A 190 -8.92 -7.56 -13.54
N CYS A 191 -8.36 -6.81 -14.50
CA CYS A 191 -9.12 -6.04 -15.47
C CYS A 191 -9.44 -6.89 -16.70
N HIS A 192 -10.72 -7.01 -17.06
CA HIS A 192 -11.16 -7.80 -18.22
C HIS A 192 -10.76 -7.16 -19.56
N HIS A 193 -10.43 -5.87 -19.55
CA HIS A 193 -10.13 -5.08 -20.74
C HIS A 193 -8.63 -4.81 -20.94
N GLU A 194 -7.80 -5.02 -19.92
CA GLU A 194 -6.36 -4.87 -20.00
C GLU A 194 -5.67 -6.20 -19.69
N LYS A 195 -4.92 -6.72 -20.66
CA LYS A 195 -4.13 -7.94 -20.46
C LYS A 195 -2.74 -7.59 -19.99
N LEU A 196 -2.48 -7.78 -18.70
CA LEU A 196 -1.12 -7.70 -18.18
C LEU A 196 -0.22 -8.79 -18.83
N PRO A 197 1.07 -8.49 -19.06
CA PRO A 197 2.05 -9.48 -19.47
C PRO A 197 2.11 -10.66 -18.51
N VAL A 198 2.43 -11.85 -19.03
CA VAL A 198 2.64 -13.08 -18.23
C VAL A 198 3.76 -12.89 -17.20
N TYR A 199 4.70 -11.98 -17.44
CA TYR A 199 5.70 -11.54 -16.47
C TYR A 199 5.47 -10.07 -16.16
N TYR A 200 4.55 -9.80 -15.24
CA TYR A 200 4.30 -8.46 -14.73
C TYR A 200 5.00 -8.30 -13.37
N ASP A 201 6.20 -7.72 -13.39
CA ASP A 201 7.02 -7.45 -12.19
C ASP A 201 6.82 -6.02 -11.65
N CYS A 202 5.83 -5.29 -12.16
CA CYS A 202 5.65 -3.86 -11.91
C CYS A 202 4.72 -3.56 -10.73
N SER A 203 4.76 -4.37 -9.66
CA SER A 203 3.87 -4.21 -8.51
C SER A 203 4.40 -3.22 -7.48
N HIS A 204 3.50 -2.68 -6.64
CA HIS A 204 3.90 -2.03 -5.39
C HIS A 204 4.82 -2.97 -4.59
N GLN A 205 5.99 -2.48 -4.19
CA GLN A 205 6.84 -3.19 -3.24
C GLN A 205 6.29 -2.91 -1.83
N VAL A 206 5.84 -3.94 -1.14
CA VAL A 206 5.26 -3.80 0.21
C VAL A 206 6.10 -4.60 1.20
N SER A 207 6.51 -3.95 2.27
CA SER A 207 7.21 -4.62 3.36
C SER A 207 6.31 -4.77 4.58
N PHE A 208 6.36 -5.93 5.21
CA PHE A 208 5.66 -6.21 6.46
C PHE A 208 6.54 -5.78 7.64
N LEU A 209 6.02 -4.88 8.47
CA LEU A 209 6.69 -4.46 9.70
C LEU A 209 6.37 -5.46 10.81
N LEU A 210 7.39 -6.13 11.33
CA LEU A 210 7.23 -7.17 12.34
C LEU A 210 7.53 -6.67 13.74
N GLU A 211 6.82 -7.22 14.73
CA GLU A 211 7.11 -6.97 16.14
C GLU A 211 8.37 -7.68 16.62
N GLU A 212 8.58 -8.91 16.16
CA GLU A 212 9.72 -9.75 16.55
C GLU A 212 10.54 -10.18 15.32
N PRO A 213 11.86 -10.44 15.49
CA PRO A 213 12.70 -10.91 14.41
C PRO A 213 12.19 -12.23 13.81
N LEU A 214 12.23 -12.32 12.48
CA LEU A 214 12.01 -13.56 11.77
C LEU A 214 13.14 -14.56 12.02
N PRO A 215 12.84 -15.87 12.10
CA PRO A 215 13.83 -16.91 11.88
C PRO A 215 14.44 -16.76 10.47
N ASP A 216 15.73 -17.06 10.32
CA ASP A 216 16.54 -16.91 9.07
C ASP A 216 16.02 -17.68 7.83
N LEU A 217 14.87 -18.36 7.94
CA LEU A 217 14.35 -19.30 6.96
C LEU A 217 13.41 -18.65 5.92
N MET A 218 13.05 -17.38 6.08
CA MET A 218 12.17 -16.68 5.14
C MET A 218 12.98 -15.92 4.10
N LYS A 219 12.82 -16.33 2.83
CA LYS A 219 13.36 -15.60 1.67
C LYS A 219 12.31 -14.60 1.20
N PRO A 220 12.73 -13.44 0.65
CA PRO A 220 11.85 -12.56 -0.11
C PRO A 220 11.05 -13.38 -1.12
N MET A 221 9.76 -13.08 -1.21
CA MET A 221 8.91 -13.74 -2.19
C MET A 221 9.01 -12.98 -3.51
N ASP A 222 9.84 -13.50 -4.42
CA ASP A 222 9.80 -13.12 -5.83
C ASP A 222 8.54 -13.75 -6.45
N SER A 223 7.39 -13.14 -6.18
CA SER A 223 6.14 -13.40 -6.89
C SER A 223 5.89 -12.26 -7.90
N TYR A 224 4.73 -12.19 -8.55
CA TYR A 224 4.30 -10.99 -9.30
C TYR A 224 4.37 -9.69 -8.45
N TYR A 225 4.53 -9.84 -7.13
CA TYR A 225 4.64 -8.79 -6.14
C TYR A 225 5.95 -8.90 -5.37
N LYS A 226 6.55 -7.75 -5.08
CA LYS A 226 7.76 -7.64 -4.25
C LYS A 226 7.34 -7.47 -2.80
N PHE A 227 7.22 -8.59 -2.11
CA PHE A 227 6.99 -8.63 -0.66
C PHE A 227 8.28 -8.93 0.07
N ASP A 228 8.55 -8.15 1.12
CA ASP A 228 9.67 -8.41 2.01
C ASP A 228 9.33 -8.07 3.46
N PHE A 229 10.25 -8.29 4.38
CA PHE A 229 10.05 -8.08 5.80
C PHE A 229 11.07 -7.08 6.34
N ILE A 230 10.59 -6.10 7.09
CA ILE A 230 11.47 -5.19 7.81
C ILE A 230 11.67 -5.76 9.21
N ARG A 231 12.91 -6.16 9.50
CA ARG A 231 13.29 -6.66 10.82
C ARG A 231 13.23 -5.53 11.86
N PRO A 232 12.77 -5.80 13.10
CA PRO A 232 12.58 -4.80 14.15
C PRO A 232 13.89 -4.16 14.65
N ASP A 233 15.04 -4.79 14.37
CA ASP A 233 16.38 -4.31 14.74
C ASP A 233 16.95 -3.28 13.76
N THR A 234 16.23 -2.91 12.71
CA THR A 234 16.64 -1.83 11.79
C THR A 234 16.29 -0.45 12.33
N ALA A 235 17.03 0.60 11.92
CA ALA A 235 16.73 1.97 12.31
C ALA A 235 15.35 2.42 11.81
N LEU A 236 15.01 2.03 10.57
CA LEU A 236 13.70 2.25 9.98
C LEU A 236 12.58 1.59 10.79
N ALA A 237 12.73 0.31 11.18
CA ALA A 237 11.71 -0.35 11.99
C ALA A 237 11.52 0.33 13.34
N ARG A 238 12.62 0.69 14.02
CA ARG A 238 12.55 1.42 15.29
C ARG A 238 11.80 2.74 15.14
N ALA A 239 12.03 3.49 14.05
CA ALA A 239 11.30 4.72 13.78
C ALA A 239 9.79 4.45 13.65
N CYS A 240 9.40 3.49 12.82
CA CYS A 240 7.99 3.12 12.61
C CYS A 240 7.32 2.62 13.90
N LEU A 241 7.98 1.70 14.61
CA LEU A 241 7.46 1.08 15.84
C LEU A 241 7.46 2.03 17.06
N SER A 242 8.19 3.14 16.99
CA SER A 242 8.20 4.16 18.05
C SER A 242 6.99 5.09 18.03
N ILE A 243 6.24 5.11 16.93
CA ILE A 243 5.04 5.94 16.80
C ILE A 243 3.98 5.42 17.76
N LYS A 244 3.57 6.28 18.69
CA LYS A 244 2.45 6.00 19.59
C LYS A 244 1.18 6.47 18.90
N PRO A 245 0.15 5.62 18.74
CA PRO A 245 -1.13 6.07 18.22
C PRO A 245 -1.67 7.22 19.07
N ILE A 246 -2.18 8.29 18.45
CA ILE A 246 -3.02 9.26 19.16
C ILE A 246 -4.18 8.48 19.80
N GLN A 247 -4.33 8.65 21.12
CA GLN A 247 -5.39 8.05 21.95
C GLN A 247 -6.77 8.60 21.57
#